data_AF-A0A2U3N1V9-F1
#
_entry.id   AF-A0A2U3N1V9-F1
#
_cell.length_a   1.000
_cell.length_b   1.000
_cell.length_c   1.000
_cell.angle_alpha   90.00
_cell.angle_beta   90.00
_cell.angle_gamma   90.00
#
_symmetry.space_group_name_H-M   'P 1'
#
loop_
_entity.id
_entity.type
_entity.pdbx_description
1 polymer ?
#
loop_
_entity_poly.entity_id
_entity_poly.type
_entity_poly.pdbx_seq_one_letter_code
_entity_poly.pdbx_strand_id
1 'polypeptide(L)'
;MIDLVKKLPFYEQNWFQFILFVLRRFEADRCRDQSASLTYTTLFAVVPMLTVFLVIISSIKALEPARQQLQQMIYSNFLPKSSIAFDKALNAFTEKSSNLTVIGILFLFITTVMMLTSIETVFNRIWRVQETRNGIIGFMRYWTIISLGPILLGSAFVISSTLASMNILSNNFAGYELDGAFLLWMVSFALSILGFFILYWTIPNRTVPAKAAAIAAIFGATTFELLKNLFGFVMANFTSYTIVYGAFAAIPIFLLWIYLSWNIVLLGVEISYAITAFHTGKIQTRHPVLMLLDILELFYKKQKVGQSVTDAEALDILGRGEIGRWPSYVLMLEKQNLVKRTENNEYVLVRNLDTVDFWSFYKKLSYPLPRREDVGNIHPDDIWMQRIGPALVDSDDYLAAKLSIPLSTIFEEK
;
A
#
# COMPACT_ATOMS: atom_id res chain seq x y z
N MET A 1 -10.79 -26.38 0.04
CA MET A 1 -9.36 -26.01 -0.13
C MET A 1 -8.65 -25.79 1.22
N ILE A 2 -9.24 -25.06 2.17
CA ILE A 2 -8.64 -24.77 3.49
C ILE A 2 -8.33 -26.04 4.32
N ASP A 3 -9.18 -27.07 4.27
CA ASP A 3 -8.97 -28.31 5.04
C ASP A 3 -7.90 -29.25 4.46
N LEU A 4 -7.52 -29.06 3.19
CA LEU A 4 -6.39 -29.78 2.57
C LEU A 4 -5.06 -29.16 2.99
N VAL A 5 -5.00 -27.83 3.11
CA VAL A 5 -3.78 -27.11 3.52
C VAL A 5 -3.43 -27.39 4.98
N LYS A 6 -4.43 -27.59 5.85
CA LYS A 6 -4.23 -27.97 7.26
C LYS A 6 -3.60 -29.35 7.47
N LYS A 7 -3.63 -30.22 6.46
CA LYS A 7 -3.05 -31.57 6.53
C LYS A 7 -1.55 -31.60 6.18
N LEU A 8 -0.97 -30.47 5.79
CA LEU A 8 0.46 -30.41 5.44
C LEU A 8 1.32 -30.47 6.71
N PRO A 9 2.43 -31.24 6.71
CA PRO A 9 3.27 -31.44 7.89
C PRO A 9 3.97 -30.15 8.36
N PHE A 10 4.13 -29.19 7.45
CA PHE A 10 4.69 -27.86 7.73
C PHE A 10 3.61 -26.80 8.03
N TYR A 11 2.33 -27.19 8.21
CA TYR A 11 1.26 -26.24 8.49
C TYR A 11 1.54 -25.41 9.75
N GLU A 12 2.02 -26.02 10.83
CA GLU A 12 2.32 -25.33 12.08
C GLU A 12 3.64 -24.53 12.06
N GLN A 13 4.42 -24.59 10.97
CA GLN A 13 5.68 -23.87 10.88
C GLN A 13 5.45 -22.36 10.69
N ASN A 14 6.18 -21.53 11.44
CA ASN A 14 6.01 -20.07 11.43
C ASN A 14 6.16 -19.44 10.05
N TRP A 15 7.13 -19.89 9.26
CA TRP A 15 7.38 -19.37 7.90
C TRP A 15 6.20 -19.69 6.96
N PHE A 16 5.58 -20.86 7.11
CA PHE A 16 4.45 -21.25 6.27
C PHE A 16 3.17 -20.52 6.67
N GLN A 17 2.93 -20.35 7.96
CA GLN A 17 1.83 -19.51 8.46
C GLN A 17 2.00 -18.04 8.04
N PHE A 18 3.23 -17.53 8.00
CA PHE A 18 3.52 -16.19 7.49
C PHE A 18 3.14 -16.06 6.01
N ILE A 19 3.57 -17.01 5.16
CA ILE A 19 3.22 -17.01 3.73
C ILE A 19 1.70 -17.10 3.54
N LEU A 20 1.03 -18.01 4.26
CA LEU A 20 -0.42 -18.13 4.20
C LEU A 20 -1.13 -16.85 4.65
N PHE A 21 -0.61 -16.17 5.68
CA PHE A 21 -1.14 -14.90 6.15
C PHE A 21 -1.03 -13.82 5.07
N VAL A 22 0.15 -13.66 4.47
CA VAL A 22 0.39 -12.71 3.36
C VAL A 22 -0.54 -12.99 2.19
N LEU A 23 -0.64 -14.24 1.73
CA LEU A 23 -1.49 -14.60 0.59
C LEU A 23 -2.97 -14.38 0.89
N ARG A 24 -3.45 -14.78 2.06
CA ARG A 24 -4.85 -14.54 2.45
C ARG A 24 -5.18 -13.05 2.52
N ARG A 25 -4.25 -12.24 3.02
CA ARG A 25 -4.44 -10.79 3.11
C ARG A 25 -4.39 -10.12 1.75
N PHE A 26 -3.44 -10.50 0.89
CA PHE A 26 -3.33 -10.01 -0.48
C PHE A 26 -4.65 -10.21 -1.28
N GLU A 27 -5.29 -11.37 -1.12
CA GLU A 27 -6.61 -11.62 -1.72
C GLU A 27 -7.73 -10.85 -1.00
N ALA A 28 -7.73 -10.80 0.34
CA ALA A 28 -8.75 -10.09 1.11
C ALA A 28 -8.76 -8.58 0.82
N ASP A 29 -7.59 -7.99 0.56
CA ASP A 29 -7.42 -6.59 0.19
C ASP A 29 -7.64 -6.31 -1.30
N ARG A 30 -7.96 -7.37 -2.06
CA ARG A 30 -8.20 -7.34 -3.51
C ARG A 30 -7.02 -6.75 -4.26
N CYS A 31 -5.80 -7.09 -3.86
CA CYS A 31 -4.59 -6.51 -4.44
C CYS A 31 -4.49 -6.80 -5.95
N ARG A 32 -4.99 -7.93 -6.44
CA ARG A 32 -5.06 -8.22 -7.89
C ARG A 32 -5.92 -7.22 -8.65
N ASP A 33 -7.11 -6.91 -8.14
CA ASP A 33 -8.02 -5.92 -8.75
C ASP A 33 -7.39 -4.53 -8.71
N GLN A 34 -6.72 -4.19 -7.60
CA GLN A 34 -6.02 -2.93 -7.45
C GLN A 34 -4.81 -2.83 -8.39
N SER A 35 -4.04 -3.90 -8.59
CA SER A 35 -2.96 -3.94 -9.59
C SER A 35 -3.50 -3.71 -10.99
N ALA A 36 -4.68 -4.24 -11.33
CA ALA A 36 -5.33 -3.97 -12.63
C ALA A 36 -5.74 -2.50 -12.75
N SER A 37 -6.33 -1.91 -11.71
CA SER A 37 -6.67 -0.48 -11.68
C SER A 37 -5.43 0.40 -11.83
N LEU A 38 -4.35 0.11 -11.10
CA LEU A 38 -3.09 0.85 -11.18
C LEU A 38 -2.42 0.70 -12.55
N THR A 39 -2.56 -0.47 -13.19
CA THR A 39 -2.10 -0.71 -14.56
C THR A 39 -2.83 0.19 -15.55
N TYR A 40 -4.15 0.28 -15.45
CA TYR A 40 -4.95 1.18 -16.27
C TYR A 40 -4.57 2.65 -16.06
N THR A 41 -4.44 3.09 -14.81
CA THR A 41 -3.99 4.45 -14.49
C THR A 41 -2.58 4.74 -15.03
N THR A 42 -1.66 3.77 -14.94
CA THR A 42 -0.30 3.88 -15.49
C THR A 42 -0.35 4.05 -17.00
N LEU A 43 -1.17 3.27 -17.71
CA LEU A 43 -1.32 3.37 -19.16
C LEU A 43 -1.75 4.78 -19.59
N PHE A 44 -2.71 5.38 -18.88
CA PHE A 44 -3.16 6.75 -19.14
C PHE A 44 -2.09 7.81 -18.81
N ALA A 45 -1.26 7.57 -17.80
CA ALA A 45 -0.17 8.47 -17.40
C ALA A 45 1.06 8.41 -18.34
N VAL A 46 1.26 7.30 -19.06
CA VAL A 46 2.42 7.13 -19.97
C VAL A 46 2.38 8.13 -21.14
N VAL A 47 1.21 8.40 -21.75
CA VAL A 47 1.13 9.27 -22.93
C VAL A 47 1.52 10.74 -22.62
N PRO A 48 0.99 11.37 -21.56
CA PRO A 48 1.41 12.72 -21.16
C PRO A 48 2.87 12.76 -20.70
N MET A 49 3.33 11.71 -20.01
CA MET A 49 4.72 11.60 -19.57
C MET A 49 5.67 11.57 -20.76
N LEU A 50 5.40 10.74 -21.77
CA LEU A 50 6.19 10.69 -23.00
C LEU A 50 6.19 12.01 -23.74
N THR A 51 5.04 12.70 -23.80
CA THR A 51 4.91 14.03 -24.40
C THR A 51 5.84 15.04 -23.72
N VAL A 52 5.78 15.15 -22.39
CA VAL A 52 6.60 16.10 -21.64
C VAL A 52 8.09 15.71 -21.71
N PHE A 53 8.40 14.42 -21.65
CA PHE A 53 9.77 13.92 -21.80
C PHE A 53 10.39 14.33 -23.14
N LEU A 54 9.65 14.14 -24.25
CA LEU A 54 10.09 14.57 -25.58
C LEU A 54 10.25 16.10 -25.67
N VAL A 55 9.32 16.85 -25.08
CA VAL A 55 9.42 18.32 -25.02
C VAL A 55 10.69 18.75 -24.27
N ILE A 56 10.95 18.20 -23.08
CA ILE A 56 12.14 18.54 -22.27
C ILE A 56 13.43 18.23 -23.04
N ILE A 57 13.54 17.04 -23.63
CA ILE A 57 14.71 16.65 -24.43
C ILE A 57 14.89 17.58 -25.64
N SER A 58 13.80 17.97 -26.31
CA SER A 58 13.86 18.86 -27.47
C SER A 58 14.18 20.32 -27.14
N SER A 59 13.90 20.76 -25.90
CA SER A 59 14.05 22.16 -25.48
C SER A 59 15.38 22.46 -24.79
N ILE A 60 16.05 21.45 -24.24
CA ILE A 60 17.37 21.60 -23.60
C ILE A 60 18.48 21.24 -24.59
N LYS A 61 19.21 22.24 -25.09
CA LYS A 61 20.32 22.04 -26.05
C LYS A 61 21.41 21.07 -25.55
N ALA A 62 21.64 20.99 -24.24
CA ALA A 62 22.60 20.07 -23.64
C ALA A 62 22.21 18.57 -23.79
N LEU A 63 20.93 18.28 -24.07
CA LEU A 63 20.41 16.92 -24.25
C LEU A 63 20.37 16.48 -25.73
N GLU A 64 20.90 17.28 -26.65
CA GLU A 64 20.93 16.95 -28.09
C GLU A 64 21.59 15.58 -28.40
N PRO A 65 22.69 15.15 -27.74
CA PRO A 65 23.25 13.82 -27.95
C PRO A 65 22.30 12.69 -27.54
N ALA A 66 21.56 12.88 -26.43
CA ALA A 66 20.58 11.91 -25.97
C ALA A 66 19.38 11.83 -26.93
N ARG A 67 18.96 12.97 -27.51
CA ARG A 67 17.92 13.02 -28.55
C ARG A 67 18.33 12.21 -29.78
N GLN A 68 19.56 12.36 -30.25
CA GLN A 68 20.08 11.65 -31.42
C GLN A 68 20.17 10.14 -31.18
N GLN A 69 20.62 9.71 -30.00
CA GLN A 69 20.59 8.29 -29.62
C GLN A 69 19.17 7.73 -29.56
N LEU A 70 18.23 8.46 -28.96
CA LEU A 70 16.82 8.06 -28.91
C LEU A 70 16.22 7.90 -30.31
N GLN A 71 16.47 8.86 -31.21
CA GLN A 71 16.06 8.78 -32.60
C GLN A 71 16.66 7.56 -33.30
N GLN A 72 17.97 7.33 -33.16
CA GLN A 72 18.62 6.14 -33.73
C GLN A 72 18.08 4.84 -33.16
N MET A 73 17.76 4.78 -31.86
CA MET A 73 17.18 3.60 -31.23
C MET A 73 15.77 3.32 -31.76
N ILE A 74 14.93 4.35 -31.92
CA ILE A 74 13.60 4.22 -32.51
C ILE A 74 13.70 3.79 -33.98
N TYR A 75 14.60 4.40 -34.76
CA TYR A 75 14.81 4.06 -36.16
C TYR A 75 15.35 2.64 -36.37
N SER A 76 16.25 2.18 -35.51
CA SER A 76 16.85 0.85 -35.63
C SER A 76 15.96 -0.28 -35.14
N ASN A 77 15.07 -0.02 -34.17
CA ASN A 77 14.30 -1.08 -33.51
C ASN A 77 12.80 -1.09 -33.87
N PHE A 78 12.20 0.04 -34.27
CA PHE A 78 10.75 0.16 -34.40
C PHE A 78 10.24 0.58 -35.79
N LEU A 79 11.10 1.11 -36.68
CA LEU A 79 10.69 1.59 -38.00
C LEU A 79 11.46 0.87 -39.12
N PRO A 80 10.77 0.38 -40.19
CA PRO A 80 11.43 0.05 -41.44
C PRO A 80 12.14 1.30 -42.00
N LYS A 81 13.23 1.12 -42.77
CA LYS A 81 14.13 2.18 -43.30
C LYS A 81 13.48 3.34 -44.11
N SER A 82 12.16 3.46 -44.17
CA SER A 82 11.42 4.55 -44.81
C SER A 82 10.54 5.30 -43.80
N SER A 83 11.13 6.18 -42.98
CA SER A 83 10.40 6.88 -41.91
C SER A 83 10.30 8.38 -42.08
N ILE A 84 9.96 8.85 -43.30
CA ILE A 84 9.54 10.23 -43.56
C ILE A 84 8.36 10.63 -42.64
N ALA A 85 7.51 9.67 -42.25
CA ALA A 85 6.36 9.91 -41.37
C ALA A 85 6.74 10.21 -39.91
N PHE A 86 7.81 9.61 -39.38
CA PHE A 86 8.25 9.86 -38.01
C PHE A 86 9.00 11.19 -37.90
N ASP A 87 9.89 11.50 -38.85
CA ASP A 87 10.52 12.82 -38.94
C ASP A 87 9.45 13.92 -39.05
N LYS A 88 8.42 13.70 -39.88
CA LYS A 88 7.33 14.67 -40.04
C LYS A 88 6.46 14.78 -38.78
N ALA A 89 6.20 13.69 -38.06
CA ALA A 89 5.47 13.72 -36.79
C ALA A 89 6.28 14.41 -35.69
N LEU A 90 7.57 14.11 -35.56
CA LEU A 90 8.47 14.70 -34.57
C LEU A 90 8.72 16.20 -34.84
N ASN A 91 8.90 16.57 -36.11
CA ASN A 91 9.03 17.96 -36.52
C ASN A 91 7.72 18.73 -36.32
N ALA A 92 6.57 18.16 -36.69
CA ALA A 92 5.26 18.77 -36.42
C ALA A 92 4.97 18.93 -34.91
N PHE A 93 5.47 18.01 -34.08
CA PHE A 93 5.38 18.10 -32.63
C PHE A 93 6.26 19.20 -32.05
N THR A 94 7.48 19.35 -32.60
CA THR A 94 8.44 20.39 -32.21
C THR A 94 7.94 21.77 -32.64
N GLU A 95 7.33 21.89 -33.81
CA GLU A 95 6.80 23.16 -34.35
C GLU A 95 5.54 23.64 -33.61
N LYS A 96 4.69 22.73 -33.11
CA LYS A 96 3.53 23.04 -32.27
C LYS A 96 3.83 23.07 -30.76
N SER A 97 5.09 22.89 -30.39
CA SER A 97 5.52 22.61 -29.01
C SER A 97 5.13 23.71 -28.01
N SER A 98 5.21 25.01 -28.36
CA SER A 98 5.02 26.06 -27.35
C SER A 98 3.61 26.10 -26.73
N ASN A 99 2.55 25.87 -27.52
CA ASN A 99 1.16 25.87 -27.03
C ASN A 99 0.70 24.50 -26.51
N LEU A 100 1.23 23.39 -27.05
CA LEU A 100 0.93 22.04 -26.56
C LEU A 100 1.62 21.73 -25.22
N THR A 101 2.73 22.41 -24.91
CA THR A 101 3.49 22.20 -23.67
C THR A 101 2.68 22.55 -22.44
N VAL A 102 1.93 23.65 -22.42
CA VAL A 102 1.14 24.05 -21.24
C VAL A 102 0.01 23.04 -20.97
N ILE A 103 -0.71 22.64 -22.01
CA ILE A 103 -1.79 21.65 -21.89
C ILE A 103 -1.23 20.28 -21.50
N GLY A 104 -0.11 19.86 -22.10
CA GLY A 104 0.57 18.61 -21.79
C GLY A 104 1.12 18.56 -20.37
N ILE A 105 1.72 19.65 -19.87
CA ILE A 105 2.17 19.78 -18.49
C ILE A 105 0.99 19.73 -17.52
N LEU A 106 -0.10 20.45 -17.82
CA LEU A 106 -1.29 20.44 -16.96
C LEU A 106 -1.92 19.04 -16.90
N PHE A 107 -2.02 18.36 -18.04
CA PHE A 107 -2.55 17.01 -18.10
C PHE A 107 -1.61 15.98 -17.44
N LEU A 108 -0.29 16.13 -17.59
CA LEU A 108 0.69 15.34 -16.85
C LEU A 108 0.56 15.56 -15.34
N PHE A 109 0.40 16.81 -14.91
CA PHE A 109 0.21 17.14 -13.49
C PHE A 109 -1.03 16.46 -12.93
N ILE A 110 -2.18 16.59 -13.61
CA ILE A 110 -3.44 15.94 -13.20
C ILE A 110 -3.27 14.42 -13.14
N THR A 111 -2.76 13.80 -14.21
CA THR A 111 -2.61 12.34 -14.27
C THR A 111 -1.62 11.81 -13.24
N THR A 112 -0.55 12.55 -12.96
CA THR A 112 0.43 12.19 -11.92
C THR A 112 -0.20 12.29 -10.53
N VAL A 113 -0.97 13.34 -10.24
CA VAL A 113 -1.70 13.46 -8.97
C VAL A 113 -2.71 12.32 -8.84
N MET A 114 -3.49 12.02 -9.87
CA MET A 114 -4.43 10.89 -9.88
C MET A 114 -3.73 9.55 -9.62
N MET A 115 -2.57 9.33 -10.23
CA MET A 115 -1.77 8.12 -10.03
C MET A 115 -1.24 8.03 -8.60
N LEU A 116 -0.66 9.09 -8.07
CA LEU A 116 -0.15 9.14 -6.70
C LEU A 116 -1.27 8.90 -5.68
N THR A 117 -2.43 9.54 -5.85
CA THR A 117 -3.59 9.31 -4.98
C THR A 117 -4.11 7.87 -5.07
N SER A 118 -4.10 7.27 -6.27
CA SER A 118 -4.49 5.87 -6.44
C SER A 118 -3.54 4.92 -5.71
N ILE A 119 -2.22 5.12 -5.88
CA ILE A 119 -1.19 4.35 -5.19
C ILE A 119 -1.37 4.49 -3.68
N GLU A 120 -1.42 5.73 -3.17
CA GLU A 120 -1.59 6.00 -1.75
C GLU A 120 -2.86 5.35 -1.17
N THR A 121 -3.98 5.39 -1.89
CA THR A 121 -5.24 4.77 -1.44
C THR A 121 -5.09 3.26 -1.27
N VAL A 122 -4.40 2.60 -2.20
CA VAL A 122 -4.16 1.14 -2.13
C VAL A 122 -3.21 0.81 -0.99
N PHE A 123 -2.11 1.56 -0.84
CA PHE A 123 -1.16 1.37 0.25
C PHE A 123 -1.81 1.57 1.62
N ASN A 124 -2.60 2.63 1.76
CA ASN A 124 -3.35 2.93 2.97
C ASN A 124 -4.37 1.84 3.30
N ARG A 125 -5.02 1.25 2.29
CA ARG A 125 -5.94 0.13 2.48
C ARG A 125 -5.22 -1.09 3.08
N ILE A 126 -4.06 -1.45 2.54
CA ILE A 126 -3.23 -2.56 3.06
C ILE A 126 -2.82 -2.26 4.51
N TRP A 127 -2.34 -1.05 4.77
CA TRP A 127 -1.92 -0.57 6.10
C TRP A 127 -3.07 -0.20 7.07
N ARG A 128 -4.32 -0.44 6.67
CA ARG A 128 -5.53 -0.16 7.46
C ARG A 128 -5.61 1.28 7.96
N VAL A 129 -5.20 2.24 7.13
CA VAL A 129 -5.34 3.66 7.42
C VAL A 129 -6.72 4.12 6.98
N GLN A 130 -7.53 4.60 7.94
CA GLN A 130 -8.91 5.03 7.69
C GLN A 130 -9.04 6.51 7.33
N GLU A 131 -8.15 7.37 7.84
CA GLU A 131 -8.12 8.80 7.50
C GLU A 131 -6.85 9.16 6.74
N THR A 132 -7.01 9.69 5.53
CA THR A 132 -5.92 10.35 4.81
C THR A 132 -5.76 11.75 5.38
N ARG A 133 -4.52 12.17 5.66
CA ARG A 133 -4.21 13.53 6.09
C ARG A 133 -4.52 14.50 4.93
N ASN A 134 -5.76 14.95 4.84
CA ASN A 134 -6.19 15.87 3.79
C ASN A 134 -5.86 17.31 4.19
N GLY A 135 -5.16 18.03 3.30
CA GLY A 135 -4.79 19.43 3.50
C GLY A 135 -3.49 19.81 2.78
N ILE A 136 -2.91 20.95 3.20
CA ILE A 136 -1.67 21.52 2.63
C ILE A 136 -0.49 20.53 2.72
N ILE A 137 -0.42 19.74 3.79
CA ILE A 137 0.65 18.74 4.00
C ILE A 137 0.59 17.63 2.94
N GLY A 138 -0.61 17.13 2.62
CA GLY A 138 -0.80 16.13 1.56
C GLY A 138 -0.42 16.69 0.18
N PHE A 139 -0.80 17.94 -0.10
CA PHE A 139 -0.40 18.63 -1.33
C PHE A 139 1.12 18.81 -1.43
N MET A 140 1.78 19.27 -0.36
CA MET A 140 3.24 19.44 -0.33
C MET A 140 3.97 18.12 -0.58
N ARG A 141 3.49 17.00 -0.03
CA ARG A 141 4.09 15.68 -0.29
C ARG A 141 4.02 15.31 -1.76
N TYR A 142 2.84 15.45 -2.39
CA TYR A 142 2.72 15.19 -3.82
C TYR A 142 3.60 16.13 -4.65
N TRP A 143 3.69 17.40 -4.25
CA TRP A 143 4.55 18.39 -4.89
C TRP A 143 6.02 18.00 -4.82
N THR A 144 6.49 17.50 -3.68
CA THR A 144 7.86 16.98 -3.52
C THR A 144 8.11 15.78 -4.44
N ILE A 145 7.18 14.83 -4.54
CA ILE A 145 7.36 13.66 -5.42
C ILE A 145 7.40 14.09 -6.89
N ILE A 146 6.50 14.98 -7.31
CA ILE A 146 6.41 15.46 -8.70
C ILE A 146 7.65 16.26 -9.11
N SER A 147 8.21 17.05 -8.20
CA SER A 147 9.40 17.88 -8.47
C SER A 147 10.72 17.10 -8.29
N LEU A 148 10.90 16.45 -7.14
CA LEU A 148 12.15 15.80 -6.76
C LEU A 148 12.29 14.41 -7.39
N GLY A 149 11.18 13.68 -7.61
CA GLY A 149 11.19 12.33 -8.18
C GLY A 149 11.89 12.26 -9.54
N PRO A 150 11.51 13.08 -10.53
CA PRO A 150 12.20 13.12 -11.83
C PRO A 150 13.67 13.51 -11.73
N ILE A 151 14.04 14.41 -10.82
CA ILE A 151 15.44 14.83 -10.61
C ILE A 151 16.27 13.66 -10.06
N LEU A 152 15.73 12.91 -9.09
CA LEU A 152 16.37 11.73 -8.52
C LEU A 152 16.50 10.59 -9.55
N LEU A 153 15.45 10.33 -10.34
CA LEU A 153 15.51 9.32 -11.40
C LEU A 153 16.47 9.73 -12.53
N GLY A 154 16.45 11.01 -12.91
CA GLY A 154 17.35 11.57 -13.92
C GLY A 154 18.81 11.51 -13.47
N SER A 155 19.10 11.85 -12.20
CA SER A 155 20.46 11.74 -11.65
C SER A 155 20.90 10.29 -11.54
N ALA A 156 20.04 9.38 -11.07
CA ALA A 156 20.33 7.94 -11.04
C ALA A 156 20.62 7.38 -12.44
N PHE A 157 19.86 7.82 -13.45
CA PHE A 157 20.10 7.45 -14.85
C PHE A 157 21.43 7.99 -15.35
N VAL A 158 21.74 9.26 -15.11
CA VAL A 158 23.03 9.86 -15.48
C VAL A 158 24.17 9.13 -14.80
N ILE A 159 24.09 8.88 -13.49
CA ILE A 159 25.10 8.15 -12.73
C ILE A 159 25.30 6.73 -13.31
N SER A 160 24.20 6.00 -13.53
CA SER A 160 24.25 4.65 -14.10
C SER A 160 24.87 4.65 -15.50
N SER A 161 24.49 5.62 -16.34
CA SER A 161 25.00 5.79 -17.70
C SER A 161 26.48 6.20 -17.72
N THR A 162 26.89 7.13 -16.85
CA THR A 162 28.28 7.56 -16.72
C THR A 162 29.15 6.40 -16.23
N LEU A 163 28.68 5.64 -15.23
CA LEU A 163 29.39 4.47 -14.72
C LEU A 163 29.51 3.38 -15.80
N ALA A 164 28.48 3.18 -16.62
CA ALA A 164 28.51 2.25 -17.75
C ALA A 164 29.44 2.71 -18.88
N SER A 165 29.58 4.03 -19.08
CA SER A 165 30.43 4.64 -20.12
C SER A 165 31.90 4.79 -19.73
N MET A 166 32.18 4.88 -18.42
CA MET A 166 33.54 4.88 -17.92
C MET A 166 34.13 3.49 -18.15
N ASN A 167 35.38 3.42 -18.61
CA ASN A 167 36.19 2.19 -18.75
C ASN A 167 36.49 1.51 -17.38
N ILE A 168 35.61 1.59 -16.40
CA ILE A 168 35.58 0.76 -15.19
C ILE A 168 35.35 -0.72 -15.58
N LEU A 169 34.83 -0.97 -16.79
CA LEU A 169 34.80 -2.27 -17.46
C LEU A 169 36.16 -2.77 -17.97
N SER A 170 37.23 -1.97 -17.90
CA SER A 170 38.57 -2.53 -18.08
C SER A 170 38.91 -3.34 -16.82
N ASN A 171 39.31 -4.61 -17.00
CA ASN A 171 39.65 -5.58 -15.94
C ASN A 171 40.80 -5.16 -14.99
N ASN A 172 41.17 -3.88 -14.93
CA ASN A 172 42.30 -3.35 -14.19
C ASN A 172 41.92 -2.12 -13.35
N PHE A 173 40.96 -2.27 -12.45
CA PHE A 173 40.78 -1.29 -11.37
C PHE A 173 41.68 -1.68 -10.19
N ALA A 174 42.72 -0.88 -9.93
CA ALA A 174 43.62 -1.04 -8.78
C ALA A 174 44.37 -2.39 -8.65
N GLY A 175 44.64 -3.09 -9.76
CA GLY A 175 45.41 -4.34 -9.78
C GLY A 175 44.64 -5.59 -9.35
N TYR A 176 43.33 -5.48 -9.14
CA TYR A 176 42.42 -6.61 -8.95
C TYR A 176 41.53 -6.75 -10.19
N GLU A 177 41.39 -7.97 -10.72
CA GLU A 177 40.43 -8.31 -11.78
C GLU A 177 39.00 -8.24 -11.21
N LEU A 178 38.48 -7.03 -11.03
CA LEU A 178 37.08 -6.80 -10.70
C LEU A 178 36.28 -6.72 -12.00
N ASP A 179 35.32 -7.63 -12.16
CA ASP A 179 34.37 -7.59 -13.26
C ASP A 179 33.47 -6.36 -13.14
N GLY A 180 33.74 -5.33 -13.95
CA GLY A 180 32.98 -4.08 -13.96
C GLY A 180 31.49 -4.29 -14.25
N ALA A 181 31.12 -5.36 -14.95
CA ALA A 181 29.71 -5.69 -15.21
C ALA A 181 28.99 -6.13 -13.93
N PHE A 182 29.67 -6.92 -13.08
CA PHE A 182 29.13 -7.34 -11.78
C PHE A 182 28.95 -6.15 -10.84
N LEU A 183 29.89 -5.20 -10.82
CA LEU A 183 29.78 -3.99 -10.00
C LEU A 183 28.60 -3.11 -10.44
N LEU A 184 28.43 -2.91 -11.75
CA LEU A 184 27.28 -2.17 -12.28
C LEU A 184 25.95 -2.85 -11.95
N TRP A 185 25.91 -4.18 -12.02
CA TRP A 185 24.74 -4.96 -11.63
C TRP A 185 24.43 -4.78 -10.13
N MET A 186 25.43 -4.85 -9.25
CA MET A 186 25.25 -4.59 -7.81
C MET A 186 24.73 -3.19 -7.52
N VAL A 187 25.25 -2.16 -8.21
CA VAL A 187 24.78 -0.78 -8.05
C VAL A 187 23.33 -0.64 -8.50
N SER A 188 22.97 -1.20 -9.65
CA SER A 188 21.59 -1.19 -10.16
C SER A 188 20.62 -1.92 -9.23
N PHE A 189 21.05 -3.07 -8.68
CA PHE A 189 20.27 -3.82 -7.71
C PHE A 189 20.09 -3.06 -6.39
N ALA A 190 21.15 -2.41 -5.88
CA ALA A 190 21.09 -1.59 -4.68
C ALA A 190 20.15 -0.38 -4.87
N LEU A 191 20.20 0.29 -6.02
CA LEU A 191 19.26 1.36 -6.37
C LEU A 191 17.81 0.85 -6.42
N SER A 192 17.59 -0.37 -6.92
CA SER A 192 16.28 -1.00 -6.94
C SER A 192 15.75 -1.24 -5.52
N ILE A 193 16.58 -1.81 -4.63
CA ILE A 193 16.23 -1.99 -3.21
C ILE A 193 15.89 -0.64 -2.56
N LEU A 194 16.71 0.39 -2.80
CA LEU A 194 16.48 1.72 -2.26
C LEU A 194 15.16 2.33 -2.77
N GLY A 195 14.85 2.18 -4.05
CA GLY A 195 13.59 2.62 -4.65
C GLY A 195 12.38 1.95 -4.00
N PHE A 196 12.40 0.62 -3.87
CA PHE A 196 11.34 -0.11 -3.19
C PHE A 196 11.24 0.24 -1.69
N PHE A 197 12.37 0.48 -1.02
CA PHE A 197 12.39 0.89 0.39
C PHE A 197 11.69 2.23 0.59
N ILE A 198 12.05 3.26 -0.19
CA ILE A 198 11.40 4.57 -0.13
C ILE A 198 9.90 4.44 -0.41
N LEU A 199 9.54 3.65 -1.42
CA LEU A 199 8.17 3.42 -1.82
C LEU A 199 7.34 2.76 -0.70
N TYR A 200 7.88 1.74 -0.04
CA TYR A 200 7.19 1.04 1.06
C TYR A 200 7.18 1.82 2.38
N TRP A 201 8.19 2.65 2.62
CA TRP A 201 8.33 3.38 3.88
C TRP A 201 7.58 4.71 3.88
N THR A 202 7.58 5.45 2.76
CA THR A 202 7.10 6.84 2.70
C THR A 202 5.66 6.99 2.22
N ILE A 203 5.15 6.09 1.38
CA ILE A 203 3.81 6.22 0.78
C ILE A 203 2.68 5.99 1.80
N PRO A 204 2.72 4.94 2.66
CA PRO A 204 1.66 4.74 3.64
C PRO A 204 1.50 5.94 4.57
N ASN A 205 0.26 6.37 4.82
CA ASN A 205 -0.09 7.35 5.85
C ASN A 205 -0.03 6.74 7.27
N ARG A 206 0.95 5.88 7.52
CA ARG A 206 1.21 5.26 8.81
C ARG A 206 2.72 5.15 9.03
N THR A 207 3.14 5.13 10.29
CA THR A 207 4.53 4.88 10.67
C THR A 207 4.88 3.42 10.39
N VAL A 208 5.57 3.18 9.28
CA VAL A 208 6.06 1.85 8.90
C VAL A 208 7.43 1.61 9.55
N PRO A 209 7.63 0.48 10.27
CA PRO A 209 8.94 0.13 10.79
C PRO A 209 9.97 -0.01 9.66
N ALA A 210 11.09 0.71 9.73
CA ALA A 210 12.11 0.70 8.69
C ALA A 210 12.64 -0.72 8.37
N LYS A 211 12.77 -1.58 9.39
CA LYS A 211 13.16 -2.99 9.19
C LYS A 211 12.16 -3.76 8.34
N ALA A 212 10.86 -3.57 8.55
CA ALA A 212 9.82 -4.22 7.78
C ALA A 212 9.81 -3.74 6.32
N ALA A 213 9.96 -2.43 6.11
CA ALA A 213 10.10 -1.85 4.78
C ALA A 213 11.36 -2.35 4.05
N ALA A 214 12.50 -2.48 4.74
CA ALA A 214 13.74 -2.97 4.16
C ALA A 214 13.66 -4.44 3.72
N ILE A 215 13.09 -5.33 4.54
CA ILE A 215 12.92 -6.74 4.18
C ILE A 215 11.96 -6.87 2.99
N ALA A 216 10.85 -6.14 3.01
CA ALA A 216 9.93 -6.07 1.88
C ALA A 216 10.60 -5.52 0.61
N ALA A 217 11.47 -4.52 0.74
CA ALA A 217 12.20 -3.94 -0.38
C ALA A 217 13.18 -4.91 -1.03
N ILE A 218 13.91 -5.70 -0.23
CA ILE A 218 14.78 -6.77 -0.74
C ILE A 218 13.96 -7.80 -1.51
N PHE A 219 12.83 -8.25 -0.95
CA PHE A 219 11.93 -9.17 -1.63
C PHE A 219 11.38 -8.59 -2.95
N GLY A 220 10.89 -7.34 -2.90
CA GLY A 220 10.33 -6.63 -4.05
C GLY A 220 11.36 -6.45 -5.16
N ALA A 221 12.56 -5.95 -4.83
CA ALA A 221 13.64 -5.76 -5.78
C ALA A 221 14.10 -7.08 -6.41
N THR A 222 14.27 -8.13 -5.60
CA THR A 222 14.67 -9.46 -6.10
C THR A 222 13.63 -10.02 -7.07
N THR A 223 12.35 -9.97 -6.69
CA THR A 223 11.26 -10.50 -7.52
C THR A 223 11.07 -9.67 -8.79
N PHE A 224 11.24 -8.34 -8.70
CA PHE A 224 11.16 -7.44 -9.85
C PHE A 224 12.32 -7.66 -10.82
N GLU A 225 13.54 -7.88 -10.33
CA GLU A 225 14.69 -8.20 -11.17
C GLU A 225 14.52 -9.55 -11.89
N LEU A 226 14.00 -10.56 -11.19
CA LEU A 226 13.63 -11.84 -11.79
C LEU A 226 12.54 -11.67 -12.86
N LEU A 227 11.51 -10.86 -12.59
CA LEU A 227 10.46 -10.56 -13.56
C LEU A 227 11.06 -9.87 -14.79
N LYS A 228 11.96 -8.89 -14.61
CA LYS A 228 12.66 -8.17 -15.70
C LYS A 228 13.46 -9.09 -16.58
N ASN A 229 14.24 -9.98 -15.99
CA ASN A 229 15.04 -10.96 -16.73
C ASN A 229 14.14 -11.97 -17.46
N LEU A 230 13.08 -12.44 -16.80
CA LEU A 230 12.09 -13.35 -17.40
C LEU A 230 11.40 -12.69 -18.60
N PHE A 231 10.98 -11.44 -18.47
CA PHE A 231 10.32 -10.71 -19.55
C PHE A 231 11.27 -10.42 -20.71
N GLY A 232 12.51 -10.03 -20.43
CA GLY A 232 13.55 -9.89 -21.45
C GLY A 232 13.79 -11.20 -22.21
N PHE A 233 13.89 -12.33 -21.50
CA PHE A 233 14.01 -13.65 -22.09
C PHE A 233 12.78 -14.02 -22.94
N VAL A 234 11.57 -13.83 -22.40
CA VAL A 234 10.33 -14.10 -23.13
C VAL A 234 10.32 -13.26 -24.41
N MET A 235 10.57 -11.95 -24.33
CA MET A 235 10.53 -11.07 -25.49
C MET A 235 11.57 -11.41 -26.56
N ALA A 236 12.78 -11.82 -26.17
CA ALA A 236 13.81 -12.25 -27.12
C ALA A 236 13.41 -13.51 -27.89
N ASN A 237 12.61 -14.40 -27.28
CA ASN A 237 12.19 -15.67 -27.86
C ASN A 237 10.75 -15.63 -28.43
N PHE A 238 10.02 -14.52 -28.28
CA PHE A 238 8.61 -14.39 -28.66
C PHE A 238 8.39 -14.08 -30.14
N THR A 239 9.09 -14.77 -31.05
CA THR A 239 9.08 -14.48 -32.49
C THR A 239 7.81 -14.96 -33.22
N SER A 240 7.08 -15.95 -32.68
CA SER A 240 5.89 -16.51 -33.37
C SER A 240 4.63 -15.63 -33.27
N TYR A 241 4.45 -14.89 -32.17
CA TYR A 241 3.24 -14.09 -31.97
C TYR A 241 3.28 -12.76 -32.73
N THR A 242 4.48 -12.21 -32.97
CA THR A 242 4.70 -11.05 -33.83
C THR A 242 4.40 -11.36 -35.30
N ILE A 243 4.50 -12.62 -35.74
CA ILE A 243 4.15 -13.04 -37.10
C ILE A 243 2.63 -12.96 -37.35
N VAL A 244 1.81 -13.27 -36.35
CA VAL A 244 0.34 -13.29 -36.48
C VAL A 244 -0.30 -11.94 -36.16
N TYR A 245 0.17 -11.27 -35.10
CA TYR A 245 -0.45 -10.04 -34.58
C TYR A 245 0.40 -8.78 -34.78
N GLY A 246 1.64 -8.89 -35.27
CA GLY A 246 2.49 -7.74 -35.55
C GLY A 246 2.67 -6.81 -34.34
N ALA A 247 2.63 -5.50 -34.60
CA ALA A 247 2.74 -4.46 -33.57
C ALA A 247 1.59 -4.49 -32.53
N PHE A 248 0.46 -5.12 -32.83
CA PHE A 248 -0.68 -5.21 -31.90
C PHE A 248 -0.35 -6.06 -30.66
N ALA A 249 0.53 -7.06 -30.79
CA ALA A 249 0.96 -7.89 -29.66
C ALA A 249 1.70 -7.11 -28.57
N ALA A 250 2.32 -5.97 -28.91
CA ALA A 250 3.08 -5.18 -27.96
C ALA A 250 2.21 -4.61 -26.82
N ILE A 251 0.97 -4.20 -27.11
CA ILE A 251 0.11 -3.54 -26.12
C ILE A 251 -0.32 -4.51 -25.01
N PRO A 252 -0.93 -5.68 -25.28
CA PRO A 252 -1.32 -6.61 -24.22
C PRO A 252 -0.13 -7.14 -23.41
N ILE A 253 1.01 -7.38 -24.06
CA ILE A 253 2.23 -7.85 -23.39
C ILE A 253 2.78 -6.77 -22.44
N PHE A 254 2.79 -5.51 -22.88
CA PHE A 254 3.19 -4.38 -22.05
C PHE A 254 2.24 -4.15 -20.87
N LEU A 255 0.93 -4.33 -21.07
CA LEU A 255 -0.06 -4.27 -19.99
C LEU A 255 0.14 -5.41 -18.98
N LEU A 256 0.42 -6.63 -19.45
CA LEU A 256 0.73 -7.76 -18.59
C LEU A 256 2.00 -7.49 -17.76
N TRP A 257 3.03 -6.92 -18.38
CA TRP A 257 4.25 -6.51 -17.70
C TRP A 257 4.00 -5.52 -16.57
N ILE A 258 3.23 -4.46 -16.83
CA ILE A 258 2.86 -3.47 -15.81
C ILE A 258 2.00 -4.12 -14.72
N TYR A 259 1.05 -4.98 -15.09
CA TYR A 259 0.20 -5.70 -14.15
C TYR A 259 1.02 -6.57 -13.19
N LEU A 260 1.95 -7.36 -13.71
CA LEU A 260 2.83 -8.19 -12.89
C LEU A 260 3.74 -7.33 -12.01
N SER A 261 4.24 -6.20 -12.53
CA SER A 261 5.03 -5.23 -11.75
C SER A 261 4.24 -4.69 -10.56
N TRP A 262 2.98 -4.29 -10.76
CA TRP A 262 2.12 -3.82 -9.67
C TRP A 262 1.79 -4.93 -8.67
N ASN A 263 1.63 -6.18 -9.11
CA ASN A 263 1.43 -7.29 -8.17
C ASN A 263 2.64 -7.46 -7.25
N ILE A 264 3.87 -7.35 -7.78
CA ILE A 264 5.10 -7.42 -6.97
C ILE A 264 5.15 -6.26 -5.97
N VAL A 265 4.87 -5.04 -6.43
CA VAL A 265 4.84 -3.86 -5.56
C VAL A 265 3.85 -4.07 -4.41
N LEU A 266 2.59 -4.40 -4.71
CA LEU A 266 1.56 -4.58 -3.69
C LEU A 266 1.85 -5.77 -2.77
N LEU A 267 2.43 -6.84 -3.29
CA LEU A 267 2.85 -7.98 -2.47
C LEU A 267 3.97 -7.58 -1.50
N GLY A 268 4.90 -6.72 -1.91
CA GLY A 268 5.91 -6.16 -1.02
C GLY A 268 5.30 -5.29 0.09
N VAL A 269 4.30 -4.47 -0.21
CA VAL A 269 3.56 -3.71 0.82
C VAL A 269 2.89 -4.66 1.80
N GLU A 270 2.22 -5.71 1.31
CA GLU A 270 1.58 -6.72 2.15
C GLU A 270 2.59 -7.43 3.05
N ILE A 271 3.79 -7.73 2.54
CA ILE A 271 4.89 -8.31 3.32
C ILE A 271 5.36 -7.33 4.40
N SER A 272 5.53 -6.05 4.08
CA SER A 272 5.92 -5.04 5.09
C SER A 272 4.89 -4.93 6.22
N TYR A 273 3.60 -4.97 5.87
CA TYR A 273 2.51 -5.00 6.82
C TYR A 273 2.52 -6.29 7.63
N ALA A 274 2.67 -7.43 6.98
CA ALA A 274 2.71 -8.74 7.62
C ALA A 274 3.90 -8.88 8.57
N ILE A 275 5.10 -8.40 8.23
CA ILE A 275 6.25 -8.43 9.16
C ILE A 275 5.95 -7.62 10.43
N THR A 276 5.22 -6.51 10.27
CA THR A 276 4.83 -5.66 11.41
C THR A 276 3.72 -6.31 12.24
N ALA A 277 2.75 -6.95 11.59
CA ALA A 277 1.54 -7.45 12.22
C ALA A 277 1.63 -8.93 12.65
N PHE A 278 2.56 -9.72 12.09
CA PHE A 278 2.66 -11.15 12.32
C PHE A 278 3.42 -11.45 13.61
N HIS A 279 2.69 -11.87 14.66
CA HIS A 279 3.27 -12.26 15.95
C HIS A 279 2.81 -13.64 16.40
N THR A 280 3.71 -14.63 16.44
CA THR A 280 3.92 -15.75 17.42
C THR A 280 2.83 -16.20 18.43
N GLY A 281 2.09 -15.26 19.02
CA GLY A 281 1.24 -15.44 20.20
C GLY A 281 -0.11 -16.11 19.94
N LYS A 282 -0.69 -16.67 21.02
CA LYS A 282 -1.87 -17.55 21.06
C LYS A 282 -3.11 -16.92 20.40
N ILE A 283 -3.77 -17.70 19.54
CA ILE A 283 -5.08 -17.39 18.96
C ILE A 283 -6.13 -17.70 20.03
N GLN A 284 -6.36 -16.80 20.99
CA GLN A 284 -7.58 -16.84 21.80
C GLN A 284 -8.59 -15.89 21.18
N THR A 285 -9.52 -16.42 20.39
CA THR A 285 -10.69 -15.65 19.96
C THR A 285 -11.62 -15.48 21.17
N ARG A 286 -11.48 -14.36 21.87
CA ARG A 286 -12.40 -13.97 22.94
C ARG A 286 -13.65 -13.32 22.35
N HIS A 287 -14.70 -13.17 23.17
CA HIS A 287 -15.87 -12.42 22.74
C HIS A 287 -15.51 -10.93 22.50
N PRO A 288 -16.03 -10.25 21.46
CA PRO A 288 -15.64 -8.87 21.11
C PRO A 288 -15.75 -7.87 22.28
N VAL A 289 -16.75 -8.03 23.14
CA VAL A 289 -16.92 -7.18 24.33
C VAL A 289 -15.76 -7.36 25.32
N LEU A 290 -15.31 -8.61 25.54
CA LEU A 290 -14.17 -8.88 26.43
C LEU A 290 -12.89 -8.28 25.86
N MET A 291 -12.71 -8.38 24.55
CA MET A 291 -11.56 -7.79 23.86
C MET A 291 -11.56 -6.26 23.93
N LEU A 292 -12.74 -5.62 23.79
CA LEU A 292 -12.87 -4.18 24.00
C LEU A 292 -12.57 -3.76 25.44
N LEU A 293 -12.94 -4.59 26.43
CA LEU A 293 -12.58 -4.36 27.83
C LEU A 293 -11.08 -4.52 28.05
N ASP A 294 -10.44 -5.56 27.51
CA ASP A 294 -8.99 -5.78 27.58
C ASP A 294 -8.23 -4.57 26.99
N ILE A 295 -8.70 -4.03 25.85
CA ILE A 295 -8.15 -2.81 25.25
C ILE A 295 -8.37 -1.58 26.16
N LEU A 296 -9.59 -1.38 26.67
CA LEU A 296 -9.92 -0.23 27.52
C LEU A 296 -9.12 -0.25 28.83
N GLU A 297 -8.86 -1.42 29.38
CA GLU A 297 -7.98 -1.61 30.53
C GLU A 297 -6.55 -1.15 30.21
N LEU A 298 -6.00 -1.54 29.05
CA LEU A 298 -4.68 -1.07 28.59
C LEU A 298 -4.63 0.45 28.49
N PHE A 299 -5.64 1.06 27.86
CA PHE A 299 -5.77 2.52 27.77
C PHE A 299 -5.81 3.19 29.13
N TYR A 300 -6.59 2.64 30.06
CA TYR A 300 -6.72 3.16 31.42
C TYR A 300 -5.40 3.07 32.20
N LYS A 301 -4.70 1.92 32.14
CA LYS A 301 -3.39 1.72 32.77
C LYS A 301 -2.34 2.67 32.21
N LYS A 302 -2.29 2.87 30.89
CA LYS A 302 -1.35 3.80 30.23
C LYS A 302 -1.64 5.26 30.54
N GLN A 303 -2.93 5.64 30.61
CA GLN A 303 -3.35 6.98 31.00
C GLN A 303 -2.86 7.35 32.41
N LYS A 304 -2.90 6.42 33.38
CA LYS A 304 -2.41 6.66 34.76
C LYS A 304 -0.92 7.04 34.81
N VAL A 305 -0.12 6.62 33.83
CA VAL A 305 1.32 6.91 33.73
C VAL A 305 1.61 8.02 32.71
N GLY A 306 0.57 8.63 32.11
CA GLY A 306 0.72 9.67 31.08
C GLY A 306 1.29 9.15 29.76
N GLN A 307 1.15 7.86 29.47
CA GLN A 307 1.62 7.23 28.24
C GLN A 307 0.47 7.00 27.25
N SER A 308 0.82 6.94 25.97
CA SER A 308 -0.06 6.53 24.87
C SER A 308 -0.01 5.00 24.67
N VAL A 309 -0.96 4.49 23.89
CA VAL A 309 -1.03 3.11 23.45
C VAL A 309 -0.65 3.02 21.99
N THR A 310 0.28 2.13 21.67
CA THR A 310 0.66 1.81 20.29
C THR A 310 -0.19 0.67 19.73
N ASP A 311 -0.27 0.57 18.40
CA ASP A 311 -0.91 -0.59 17.74
C ASP A 311 -0.29 -1.92 18.17
N ALA A 312 1.05 -1.93 18.34
CA ALA A 312 1.78 -3.13 18.71
C ALA A 312 1.35 -3.65 20.09
N GLU A 313 1.23 -2.75 21.08
CA GLU A 313 0.77 -3.11 22.42
C GLU A 313 -0.69 -3.58 22.43
N ALA A 314 -1.58 -2.90 21.69
CA ALA A 314 -2.98 -3.32 21.61
C ALA A 314 -3.14 -4.69 20.93
N LEU A 315 -2.36 -4.95 19.88
CA LEU A 315 -2.38 -6.23 19.16
C LEU A 315 -1.72 -7.37 19.96
N ASP A 316 -0.78 -7.07 20.85
CA ASP A 316 -0.21 -8.05 21.78
C ASP A 316 -1.27 -8.61 22.73
N ILE A 317 -2.20 -7.76 23.19
CA ILE A 317 -3.33 -8.16 24.03
C ILE A 317 -4.42 -8.89 23.24
N LEU A 318 -4.83 -8.34 22.10
CA LEU A 318 -5.95 -8.88 21.29
C LEU A 318 -5.63 -10.20 20.59
N GLY A 319 -4.38 -10.41 20.24
CA GLY A 319 -3.95 -11.54 19.43
C GLY A 319 -4.26 -11.42 17.94
N ARG A 320 -3.62 -12.29 17.15
CA ARG A 320 -3.50 -12.17 15.68
C ARG A 320 -4.81 -12.18 14.91
N GLY A 321 -5.83 -12.88 15.41
CA GLY A 321 -7.12 -13.02 14.74
C GLY A 321 -7.84 -11.68 14.55
N GLU A 322 -7.50 -10.70 15.39
CA GLU A 322 -8.20 -9.43 15.49
C GLU A 322 -7.47 -8.27 14.83
N ILE A 323 -6.33 -8.49 14.16
CA ILE A 323 -5.62 -7.42 13.41
C ILE A 323 -6.55 -6.68 12.43
N GLY A 324 -7.48 -7.41 11.80
CA GLY A 324 -8.49 -6.81 10.92
C GLY A 324 -9.62 -6.09 11.67
N ARG A 325 -9.88 -6.46 12.94
CA ARG A 325 -10.94 -5.88 13.78
C ARG A 325 -10.45 -4.72 14.65
N TRP A 326 -9.15 -4.64 14.94
CA TRP A 326 -8.55 -3.57 15.72
C TRP A 326 -8.96 -2.17 15.23
N PRO A 327 -8.86 -1.83 13.93
CA PRO A 327 -9.34 -0.54 13.43
C PRO A 327 -10.83 -0.30 13.68
N SER A 328 -11.65 -1.35 13.67
CA SER A 328 -13.08 -1.26 13.99
C SER A 328 -13.30 -1.02 15.48
N TYR A 329 -12.52 -1.64 16.36
CA TYR A 329 -12.58 -1.40 17.81
C TYR A 329 -12.19 0.03 18.16
N VAL A 330 -11.07 0.53 17.62
CA VAL A 330 -10.67 1.92 17.77
C VAL A 330 -11.79 2.85 17.33
N LEU A 331 -12.36 2.63 16.15
CA LEU A 331 -13.43 3.47 15.62
C LEU A 331 -14.70 3.44 16.51
N MET A 332 -15.02 2.30 17.12
CA MET A 332 -16.11 2.24 18.11
C MET A 332 -15.79 3.08 19.35
N LEU A 333 -14.56 3.02 19.86
CA LEU A 333 -14.13 3.82 21.01
C LEU A 333 -14.06 5.32 20.69
N GLU A 334 -13.59 5.69 19.50
CA GLU A 334 -13.54 7.08 19.01
C GLU A 334 -14.95 7.66 18.83
N LYS A 335 -15.89 6.90 18.23
CA LYS A 335 -17.30 7.31 18.10
C LYS A 335 -17.96 7.57 19.46
N GLN A 336 -17.53 6.88 20.51
CA GLN A 336 -18.01 7.09 21.86
C GLN A 336 -17.26 8.18 22.63
N ASN A 337 -16.31 8.87 21.98
CA ASN A 337 -15.39 9.86 22.58
C ASN A 337 -14.61 9.29 23.78
N LEU A 338 -14.22 8.02 23.73
CA LEU A 338 -13.39 7.39 24.76
C LEU A 338 -11.91 7.56 24.46
N VAL A 339 -11.53 7.35 23.20
CA VAL A 339 -10.14 7.37 22.73
C VAL A 339 -10.00 8.39 21.60
N LYS A 340 -8.81 8.96 21.42
CA LYS A 340 -8.41 9.70 20.22
C LYS A 340 -7.01 9.30 19.77
N ARG A 341 -6.77 9.44 18.47
CA ARG A 341 -5.45 9.29 17.86
C ARG A 341 -4.61 10.56 17.98
N THR A 342 -3.32 10.41 18.28
CA THR A 342 -2.32 11.47 18.35
C THR A 342 -1.64 11.70 17.00
N GLU A 343 -0.85 12.77 16.88
CA GLU A 343 -0.07 13.06 15.67
C GLU A 343 0.98 11.99 15.34
N ASN A 344 1.46 11.27 16.37
CA ASN A 344 2.44 10.20 16.25
C ASN A 344 1.81 8.84 15.88
N ASN A 345 0.53 8.82 15.50
CA ASN A 345 -0.26 7.60 15.21
C ASN A 345 -0.49 6.68 16.42
N GLU A 346 -0.34 7.19 17.63
CA GLU A 346 -0.65 6.47 18.88
C GLU A 346 -2.03 6.86 19.38
N TYR A 347 -2.53 6.17 20.39
CA TYR A 347 -3.87 6.37 20.91
C TYR A 347 -3.84 6.78 22.38
N VAL A 348 -4.72 7.68 22.77
CA VAL A 348 -4.85 8.15 24.14
C VAL A 348 -6.31 8.11 24.61
N LEU A 349 -6.50 7.76 25.87
CA LEU A 349 -7.79 7.82 26.54
C LEU A 349 -8.11 9.29 26.86
N VAL A 350 -9.23 9.81 26.34
CA VAL A 350 -9.60 11.23 26.45
C VAL A 350 -10.79 11.50 27.37
N ARG A 351 -11.39 10.45 27.93
CA ARG A 351 -12.57 10.54 28.80
C ARG A 351 -12.31 9.89 30.14
N ASN A 352 -12.84 10.49 31.21
CA ASN A 352 -12.81 9.88 32.53
C ASN A 352 -13.76 8.66 32.58
N LEU A 353 -13.20 7.48 32.82
CA LEU A 353 -13.92 6.21 32.93
C LEU A 353 -14.76 6.07 34.22
N ASP A 354 -14.59 6.95 35.21
CA ASP A 354 -15.49 7.05 36.37
C ASP A 354 -16.90 7.50 35.97
N THR A 355 -17.00 8.26 34.88
CA THR A 355 -18.25 8.86 34.40
C THR A 355 -18.94 8.01 33.33
N VAL A 356 -18.35 6.87 32.97
CA VAL A 356 -18.86 5.98 31.92
C VAL A 356 -19.07 4.60 32.53
N ASP A 357 -20.32 4.21 32.66
CA ASP A 357 -20.67 2.87 33.11
C ASP A 357 -20.61 1.84 31.95
N PHE A 358 -20.35 0.59 32.31
CA PHE A 358 -20.24 -0.51 31.35
C PHE A 358 -21.52 -0.72 30.53
N TRP A 359 -22.70 -0.57 31.13
CA TRP A 359 -23.97 -0.75 30.40
C TRP A 359 -24.17 0.33 29.33
N SER A 360 -23.90 1.60 29.65
CA SER A 360 -23.93 2.71 28.71
C SER A 360 -22.91 2.55 27.58
N PHE A 361 -21.74 2.00 27.88
CA PHE A 361 -20.74 1.62 26.87
C PHE A 361 -21.24 0.49 25.96
N TYR A 362 -21.75 -0.60 26.55
CA TYR A 362 -22.24 -1.79 25.85
C TYR A 362 -23.39 -1.46 24.87
N LYS A 363 -24.35 -0.62 25.30
CA LYS A 363 -25.49 -0.21 24.47
C LYS A 363 -25.09 0.56 23.20
N LYS A 364 -23.87 1.10 23.14
CA LYS A 364 -23.35 1.85 21.99
C LYS A 364 -22.48 1.02 21.05
N LEU A 365 -22.34 -0.29 21.30
CA LEU A 365 -21.70 -1.22 20.38
C LEU A 365 -22.57 -1.46 19.15
N SER A 366 -22.03 -2.14 18.13
CA SER A 366 -22.74 -2.31 16.85
C SER A 366 -23.98 -3.20 16.93
N TYR A 367 -24.01 -4.17 17.86
CA TYR A 367 -25.10 -5.15 17.98
C TYR A 367 -25.40 -5.46 19.46
N PRO A 368 -25.95 -4.49 20.22
CA PRO A 368 -26.44 -4.75 21.57
C PRO A 368 -27.74 -5.58 21.52
N LEU A 369 -28.15 -6.14 22.66
CA LEU A 369 -29.50 -6.70 22.78
C LEU A 369 -30.56 -5.59 22.59
N PRO A 370 -31.75 -5.92 22.03
CA PRO A 370 -32.83 -4.95 21.87
C PRO A 370 -33.19 -4.28 23.20
N ARG A 371 -33.32 -2.95 23.17
CA ARG A 371 -33.71 -2.15 24.33
C ARG A 371 -35.22 -2.02 24.39
N ARG A 372 -35.72 -1.54 25.53
CA ARG A 372 -37.15 -1.24 25.71
C ARG A 372 -37.74 -0.38 24.59
N GLU A 373 -36.99 0.62 24.14
CA GLU A 373 -37.39 1.52 23.04
C GLU A 373 -37.40 0.84 21.67
N ASP A 374 -36.55 -0.17 21.46
CA ASP A 374 -36.48 -0.93 20.21
C ASP A 374 -37.68 -1.90 20.10
N VAL A 375 -38.13 -2.46 21.23
CA VAL A 375 -39.33 -3.32 21.32
C VAL A 375 -40.63 -2.55 20.98
N GLY A 376 -40.64 -1.23 21.18
CA GLY A 376 -41.78 -0.38 20.82
C GLY A 376 -41.90 -0.09 19.31
N ASN A 377 -40.84 -0.31 18.53
CA ASN A 377 -40.74 0.04 17.11
C ASN A 377 -40.70 -1.22 16.22
N ILE A 378 -41.68 -2.11 16.37
CA ILE A 378 -41.75 -3.39 15.64
C ILE A 378 -42.77 -3.38 14.50
N HIS A 379 -42.64 -4.29 13.54
CA HIS A 379 -43.64 -4.43 12.50
C HIS A 379 -44.92 -5.07 13.07
N PRO A 380 -46.11 -4.69 12.60
CA PRO A 380 -47.39 -5.24 13.09
C PRO A 380 -47.49 -6.77 13.00
N ASP A 381 -46.77 -7.37 12.06
CA ASP A 381 -46.83 -8.80 11.75
C ASP A 381 -45.78 -9.64 12.53
N ASP A 382 -45.00 -9.03 13.42
CA ASP A 382 -43.96 -9.69 14.21
C ASP A 382 -44.54 -10.53 15.37
N ILE A 383 -45.20 -11.65 15.03
CA ILE A 383 -45.83 -12.56 16.01
C ILE A 383 -44.81 -13.12 17.02
N TRP A 384 -43.54 -13.27 16.61
CA TRP A 384 -42.46 -13.73 17.49
C TRP A 384 -42.14 -12.73 18.60
N MET A 385 -42.38 -11.42 18.40
CA MET A 385 -42.18 -10.39 19.42
C MET A 385 -43.16 -10.50 20.58
N GLN A 386 -44.35 -11.07 20.36
CA GLN A 386 -45.26 -11.37 21.47
C GLN A 386 -44.68 -12.43 22.42
N ARG A 387 -43.79 -13.31 21.92
CA ARG A 387 -43.19 -14.38 22.73
C ARG A 387 -41.93 -13.93 23.47
N ILE A 388 -41.09 -13.11 22.85
CA ILE A 388 -39.79 -12.74 23.43
C ILE A 388 -39.68 -11.28 23.85
N GLY A 389 -40.56 -10.38 23.37
CA GLY A 389 -40.54 -8.95 23.68
C GLY A 389 -40.57 -8.64 25.18
N PRO A 390 -41.50 -9.22 25.98
CA PRO A 390 -41.51 -9.02 27.43
C PRO A 390 -40.19 -9.46 28.09
N ALA A 391 -39.65 -10.60 27.71
CA ALA A 391 -38.38 -11.10 28.25
C ALA A 391 -37.19 -10.20 27.87
N LEU A 392 -37.20 -9.58 26.69
CA LEU A 392 -36.18 -8.61 26.27
C LEU A 392 -36.26 -7.33 27.11
N VAL A 393 -37.47 -6.81 27.36
CA VAL A 393 -37.67 -5.63 28.22
C VAL A 393 -37.21 -5.90 29.66
N ASP A 394 -37.64 -7.03 30.23
CA ASP A 394 -37.26 -7.42 31.59
C ASP A 394 -35.74 -7.63 31.70
N SER A 395 -35.12 -8.19 30.66
CA SER A 395 -33.67 -8.36 30.59
C SER A 395 -32.93 -7.02 30.50
N ASP A 396 -33.41 -6.05 29.71
CA ASP A 396 -32.83 -4.70 29.61
C ASP A 396 -32.84 -4.00 30.97
N ASP A 397 -33.99 -4.00 31.67
CA ASP A 397 -34.14 -3.42 33.00
C ASP A 397 -33.21 -4.11 34.03
N TYR A 398 -33.15 -5.45 34.02
CA TYR A 398 -32.29 -6.23 34.90
C TYR A 398 -30.80 -5.96 34.64
N LEU A 399 -30.37 -5.99 33.39
CA LEU A 399 -28.98 -5.76 33.00
C LEU A 399 -28.57 -4.32 33.30
N ALA A 400 -29.44 -3.33 33.04
CA ALA A 400 -29.18 -1.95 33.41
C ALA A 400 -28.93 -1.81 34.92
N ALA A 401 -29.75 -2.45 35.76
CA ALA A 401 -29.58 -2.38 37.21
C ALA A 401 -28.30 -3.07 37.71
N LYS A 402 -27.84 -4.15 37.04
CA LYS A 402 -26.68 -4.94 37.48
C LYS A 402 -25.34 -4.52 36.87
N LEU A 403 -25.37 -3.97 35.66
CA LEU A 403 -24.18 -3.72 34.84
C LEU A 403 -23.84 -2.23 34.68
N SER A 404 -24.61 -1.32 35.30
CA SER A 404 -24.27 0.11 35.40
C SER A 404 -23.15 0.35 36.40
N ILE A 405 -22.00 -0.29 36.18
CA ILE A 405 -20.79 -0.18 36.99
C ILE A 405 -19.81 0.73 36.24
N PRO A 406 -19.23 1.76 36.88
CA PRO A 406 -18.19 2.59 36.27
C PRO A 406 -17.05 1.75 35.71
N LEU A 407 -16.61 2.04 34.49
CA LEU A 407 -15.54 1.30 33.82
C LEU A 407 -14.22 1.34 34.60
N SER A 408 -13.92 2.44 35.28
CA SER A 408 -12.75 2.55 36.15
C SER A 408 -12.76 1.51 37.27
N THR A 409 -13.89 1.32 37.95
CA THR A 409 -14.04 0.34 39.03
C THR A 409 -13.83 -1.10 38.55
N ILE A 410 -14.08 -1.38 37.26
CA ILE A 410 -13.82 -2.70 36.67
C ILE A 410 -12.31 -2.92 36.46
N PHE A 411 -11.57 -1.87 36.11
CA PHE A 411 -10.15 -1.95 35.75
C PHE A 411 -9.19 -1.65 36.92
N GLU A 412 -9.69 -1.09 38.02
CA GLU A 412 -8.91 -0.96 39.24
C GLU A 412 -8.75 -2.33 39.91
N GLU A 413 -7.50 -2.79 39.99
CA GLU A 413 -7.13 -3.90 40.84
C GLU A 413 -7.45 -3.54 42.30
N LYS A 414 -8.15 -4.43 43.02
CA LYS A 414 -8.37 -4.31 44.46
C LYS A 414 -7.08 -4.47 45.24
#